data_AF-A0A3C2E2S6-F1
#
_entry.id   AF-A0A3C2E2S6-F1
#
_cell.length_a   1.000
_cell.length_b   1.000
_cell.length_c   1.000
_cell.angle_alpha   90.00
_cell.angle_beta   90.00
_cell.angle_gamma   90.00
#
_symmetry.space_group_name_H-M   'P 1'
#
loop_
_entity.id
_entity.type
_entity.pdbx_description
1 polymer ?
#
loop_
_entity_poly.entity_id
_entity_poly.type
_entity_poly.pdbx_seq_one_letter_code
_entity_poly.pdbx_strand_id
1 'polypeptide(L)'
;MMRIGFFISLACLAAACALAAWGWMATPEGAQLPVHFNASGEADRYGSKAEAFLTAPAFLAGLTFLMMIIPRIDPRGGNVRRSRVVLLAGW
;
A
#
# COMPACT_ATOMS: atom_id res chain seq x y z
N MET A 1 13.00 -9.35 -13.35
CA MET A 1 11.57 -9.52 -13.02
C MET A 1 11.17 -8.77 -11.76
N MET A 2 11.69 -9.11 -10.57
CA MET A 2 11.35 -8.36 -9.34
C MET A 2 11.60 -6.85 -9.43
N ARG A 3 12.58 -6.42 -10.25
CA ARG A 3 12.91 -5.00 -10.44
C ARG A 3 11.74 -4.16 -10.96
N ILE A 4 10.97 -4.65 -11.94
CA ILE A 4 9.89 -3.84 -12.56
C ILE A 4 8.75 -3.65 -11.57
N GLY A 5 8.21 -4.75 -11.01
CA GLY A 5 7.19 -4.68 -9.98
C GLY A 5 7.64 -3.82 -8.80
N PHE A 6 8.87 -4.02 -8.32
CA PHE A 6 9.43 -3.20 -7.24
C PHE A 6 9.42 -1.70 -7.57
N PHE A 7 9.85 -1.28 -8.76
CA PHE A 7 9.83 0.14 -9.14
C PHE A 7 8.41 0.68 -9.29
N ILE A 8 7.47 -0.12 -9.80
CA ILE A 8 6.04 0.25 -9.86
C ILE A 8 5.51 0.46 -8.45
N SER A 9 5.69 -0.50 -7.54
CA SER A 9 5.24 -0.36 -6.16
C SER A 9 5.92 0.79 -5.44
N LEU A 10 7.21 1.05 -5.71
CA LEU A 10 7.92 2.19 -5.13
C LEU A 10 7.36 3.52 -5.63
N ALA A 11 7.00 3.61 -6.91
CA ALA A 11 6.34 4.79 -7.47
C ALA A 11 4.95 4.99 -6.85
N CYS A 12 4.15 3.93 -6.72
CA CYS A 12 2.84 3.98 -6.05
C CYS A 12 2.97 4.37 -4.57
N LEU A 13 3.95 3.80 -3.85
CA LEU A 13 4.23 4.12 -2.45
C LEU A 13 4.68 5.58 -2.32
N ALA A 14 5.55 6.07 -3.19
CA ALA A 14 5.98 7.46 -3.19
C ALA A 14 4.80 8.42 -3.43
N ALA A 15 3.92 8.10 -4.39
CA ALA A 15 2.70 8.87 -4.65
C ALA A 15 1.76 8.87 -3.43
N ALA A 16 1.54 7.70 -2.80
CA ALA A 16 0.74 7.60 -1.58
C ALA A 16 1.34 8.40 -0.43
N CYS A 17 2.66 8.35 -0.22
CA CYS A 17 3.35 9.16 0.79
C CYS A 17 3.24 10.66 0.51
N ALA A 18 3.34 11.08 -0.75
CA ALA A 18 3.19 12.48 -1.13
C ALA A 18 1.76 12.99 -0.87
N LEU A 19 0.75 12.21 -1.24
CA LEU A 19 -0.66 12.53 -0.97
C LEU A 19 -0.96 12.53 0.54
N ALA A 20 -0.42 11.57 1.28
CA ALA A 20 -0.54 11.50 2.74
C ALA A 20 0.11 12.71 3.42
N ALA A 21 1.31 13.09 3.00
CA ALA A 21 2.00 14.26 3.53
C ALA A 21 1.24 15.55 3.20
N TRP A 22 0.73 15.68 1.97
CA TRP A 22 -0.08 16.83 1.58
C TRP A 22 -1.37 16.93 2.41
N GLY A 23 -2.13 15.83 2.53
CA GLY A 23 -3.33 15.77 3.35
C GLY A 23 -3.04 16.03 4.84
N TRP A 24 -1.92 15.51 5.35
CA TRP A 24 -1.47 15.79 6.70
C TRP A 24 -1.23 17.29 6.92
N MET A 25 -0.50 17.95 6.03
CA MET A 25 -0.24 19.40 6.18
C MET A 25 -1.49 20.26 6.00
N ALA A 26 -2.44 19.81 5.16
CA ALA A 26 -3.69 20.52 4.90
C ALA A 26 -4.76 20.32 5.99
N THR A 27 -4.55 19.41 6.95
CA THR A 27 -5.54 19.09 7.97
C THR A 27 -5.09 19.58 9.36
N PRO A 28 -5.93 20.33 10.10
CA PRO A 28 -5.64 20.71 11.48
C PRO A 28 -5.38 19.51 12.40
N GLU A 29 -4.64 19.73 13.48
CA GLU A 29 -4.50 18.73 14.53
C GLU A 29 -5.85 18.47 15.23
N GLY A 30 -6.06 17.23 15.68
CA GLY A 30 -7.31 16.82 16.34
C GLY A 30 -8.53 16.65 15.40
N ALA A 31 -8.41 17.00 14.12
CA ALA A 31 -9.49 16.80 13.15
C ALA A 31 -9.91 15.32 13.06
N GLN A 32 -11.23 15.11 13.04
CA GLN A 32 -11.83 13.81 12.76
C GLN A 32 -12.14 13.74 11.28
N LEU A 33 -11.58 12.74 10.60
CA LEU A 33 -11.72 12.57 9.15
C LEU A 33 -12.58 11.35 8.84
N PRO A 34 -13.43 11.39 7.79
CA PRO A 34 -14.17 10.21 7.36
C PRO A 34 -13.20 9.16 6.85
N VAL A 35 -13.30 7.95 7.40
CA VAL A 35 -12.38 6.82 7.14
C VAL A 35 -13.14 5.54 6.74
N HIS A 36 -14.47 5.61 6.69
CA HIS A 36 -15.35 4.60 6.15
C HIS A 36 -16.60 5.27 5.60
N PHE A 37 -17.17 4.68 4.56
CA PHE A 37 -18.39 5.14 3.91
C PHE A 37 -19.35 3.96 3.76
N ASN A 38 -20.62 4.18 4.08
CA ASN A 38 -21.66 3.17 3.93
C ASN A 38 -22.01 2.94 2.44
N ALA A 39 -22.92 2.00 2.17
CA ALA A 39 -23.36 1.67 0.81
C ALA A 39 -24.05 2.84 0.07
N SER A 40 -24.54 3.85 0.79
CA SER A 40 -25.11 5.08 0.24
C SER A 40 -24.06 6.16 -0.05
N GLY A 41 -22.79 5.91 0.27
CA GLY A 41 -21.69 6.86 0.12
C GLY A 41 -21.59 7.91 1.25
N GLU A 42 -22.31 7.71 2.36
CA GLU A 42 -22.25 8.61 3.51
C GLU A 42 -21.17 8.14 4.48
N ALA A 43 -20.44 9.08 5.08
CA ALA A 43 -19.47 8.76 6.11
C ALA A 43 -20.19 8.26 7.38
N ASP A 44 -19.95 7.01 7.75
CA ASP A 44 -20.52 6.36 8.94
C ASP A 44 -19.47 6.08 10.03
N ARG A 45 -18.18 6.32 9.72
CA ARG A 45 -17.08 6.25 10.68
C ARG A 45 -16.04 7.33 10.44
N TYR A 46 -15.63 7.95 11.53
CA TYR A 46 -14.57 8.95 11.56
C TYR A 46 -13.39 8.44 12.36
N GLY A 47 -12.20 8.91 12.00
CA GLY A 47 -10.94 8.46 12.54
C GLY A 47 -9.93 9.58 12.68
N SER A 48 -8.80 9.23 13.27
CA SER A 48 -7.70 10.18 13.46
C SER A 48 -7.04 10.54 12.13
N LYS A 49 -6.32 11.67 12.13
CA LYS A 49 -5.42 12.08 11.07
C LYS A 49 -4.39 10.99 10.68
N ALA A 50 -3.88 10.26 11.66
CA ALA A 50 -2.97 9.13 11.44
C ALA A 50 -3.65 7.99 10.68
N GLU A 51 -4.84 7.60 11.10
CA GLU A 51 -5.60 6.56 10.41
C GLU A 51 -5.92 6.96 8.97
N ALA A 52 -6.40 8.19 8.74
CA ALA A 52 -6.80 8.66 7.43
C ALA A 52 -5.64 8.71 6.42
N PHE A 53 -4.46 9.19 6.84
CA PHE A 53 -3.36 9.44 5.92
C PHE A 53 -2.27 8.36 5.90
N LEU A 54 -2.07 7.60 6.99
CA LEU A 54 -0.97 6.62 7.06
C LEU A 54 -1.40 5.20 6.68
N THR A 55 -2.70 4.88 6.69
CA THR A 55 -3.18 3.52 6.40
C THR A 55 -2.77 3.05 5.00
N ALA A 56 -3.01 3.87 3.96
CA ALA A 56 -2.66 3.49 2.59
C ALA A 56 -1.13 3.36 2.37
N PRO A 57 -0.27 4.33 2.76
CA PRO A 57 1.17 4.16 2.70
C PRO A 57 1.68 2.93 3.47
N ALA A 58 1.18 2.69 4.68
CA ALA A 58 1.59 1.55 5.50
C ALA A 58 1.21 0.21 4.83
N PHE A 59 -0.01 0.11 4.29
CA PHE A 59 -0.47 -1.07 3.57
C PHE A 59 0.38 -1.33 2.32
N LEU A 60 0.64 -0.30 1.50
CA LEU A 60 1.47 -0.41 0.31
C LEU A 60 2.91 -0.79 0.64
N ALA A 61 3.49 -0.23 1.71
CA ALA A 61 4.83 -0.59 2.17
C ALA A 61 4.89 -2.06 2.61
N GLY A 62 3.91 -2.52 3.38
CA GLY A 62 3.78 -3.90 3.82
C GLY A 62 3.63 -4.88 2.65
N LEU A 63 2.78 -4.54 1.67
CA LEU A 63 2.56 -5.37 0.49
C LEU A 63 3.82 -5.43 -0.39
N THR A 64 4.49 -4.30 -0.61
CA THR A 64 5.76 -4.24 -1.35
C THR A 64 6.81 -5.12 -0.68
N PHE A 65 6.94 -5.03 0.65
CA PHE A 65 7.86 -5.84 1.43
C PHE A 65 7.53 -7.34 1.35
N LEU A 66 6.26 -7.71 1.50
CA LEU A 66 5.79 -9.09 1.39
C LEU A 66 6.13 -9.67 0.01
N MET A 67 5.81 -8.94 -1.06
CA MET A 67 6.09 -9.37 -2.43
C MET A 67 7.60 -9.48 -2.71
N MET A 68 8.43 -8.65 -2.08
CA MET A 68 9.88 -8.80 -2.13
C MET A 68 10.40 -10.04 -1.38
N ILE A 69 9.71 -10.47 -0.32
CA ILE A 69 10.14 -11.61 0.51
C ILE A 69 9.69 -12.94 -0.07
N ILE A 70 8.47 -13.04 -0.62
CA ILE A 70 7.89 -14.30 -1.14
C ILE A 70 8.88 -15.09 -2.03
N PRO A 71 9.60 -14.47 -2.98
CA PRO A 71 10.58 -15.17 -3.83
C PRO A 71 11.76 -15.78 -3.06
N ARG A 72 12.08 -15.26 -1.87
CA ARG A 72 13.18 -15.74 -1.02
C ARG A 72 12.78 -16.89 -0.10
N ILE A 73 11.48 -17.17 0.03
CA ILE A 73 10.98 -18.27 0.88
C ILE A 73 11.18 -19.63 0.17
N ASP A 74 11.26 -19.68 -1.16
CA ASP A 74 11.53 -20.91 -1.93
C ASP A 74 13.03 -21.26 -1.91
N PRO A 75 13.48 -22.25 -1.10
CA PRO A 75 14.90 -22.52 -0.88
C PRO A 75 15.61 -23.05 -2.13
N ARG A 76 14.85 -23.66 -3.05
CA ARG A 76 15.37 -24.22 -4.32
C ARG A 76 15.12 -23.28 -5.50
N GLY A 77 14.33 -22.22 -5.31
CA GLY A 77 13.96 -21.21 -6.32
C GLY A 77 13.26 -21.76 -7.57
N GLY A 78 12.85 -23.03 -7.55
CA GLY A 78 12.28 -23.73 -8.69
C GLY A 78 10.81 -23.34 -8.92
N ASN A 79 10.05 -23.20 -7.83
CA ASN A 79 8.64 -22.84 -7.87
C ASN A 79 8.49 -21.36 -8.26
N VAL A 80 9.34 -20.49 -7.73
CA VAL A 80 9.36 -19.05 -8.09
C VAL A 80 9.69 -18.83 -9.57
N ARG A 81 10.64 -19.58 -10.12
CA ARG A 81 10.96 -19.52 -11.57
C ARG A 81 9.82 -20.02 -12.46
N ARG A 82 9.13 -21.09 -12.03
CA ARG A 82 7.99 -21.65 -12.76
C ARG A 82 6.78 -20.72 -12.73
N SER A 83 6.48 -20.13 -11.58
CA SER A 83 5.34 -19.22 -11.36
C SER A 83 5.68 -17.74 -11.59
N ARG A 84 6.81 -17.44 -12.26
CA ARG A 84 7.31 -16.07 -12.41
C ARG A 84 6.31 -15.11 -13.05
N VAL A 85 5.54 -15.58 -14.03
CA VAL A 85 4.52 -14.78 -14.72
C VAL A 85 3.36 -14.46 -13.79
N VAL A 86 2.89 -15.45 -13.02
CA VAL A 86 1.83 -15.27 -12.01
C VAL A 86 2.28 -14.32 -10.92
N LEU A 87 3.53 -14.44 -10.46
CA LEU A 87 4.11 -13.53 -9.48
C LEU A 87 4.18 -12.09 -10.01
N LEU A 88 4.53 -11.88 -11.28
CA LEU A 88 4.58 -10.54 -11.87
C LEU A 88 3.18 -9.97 -12.14
N ALA A 89 2.22 -10.81 -12.53
CA ALA A 89 0.85 -10.39 -12.80
C ALA A 89 0.07 -10.07 -11.51
N GLY A 90 0.38 -10.77 -10.41
CA GLY A 90 -0.18 -10.50 -9.09
C GLY A 90 0.57 -9.44 -8.30
N TRP A 91 1.68 -8.91 -8.84
CA TRP A 91 2.43 -7.80 -8.27
C TRP A 91 1.78 -6.47 -8.64
#